data_AF-A0A2P2CZI2-F1
#
_entry.id   AF-A0A2P2CZI2-F1
#
_cell.length_a   1.000
_cell.length_b   1.000
_cell.length_c   1.000
_cell.angle_alpha   90.00
_cell.angle_beta   90.00
_cell.angle_gamma   90.00
#
_symmetry.space_group_name_H-M   'P 1'
#
loop_
_entity.id
_entity.type
_entity.pdbx_description
1 polymer ?
#
loop_
_entity_poly.entity_id
_entity_poly.type
_entity_poly.pdbx_seq_one_letter_code
_entity_poly.pdbx_strand_id
1 'polypeptide(L)'
;MEAKHQGWTIERLSNPSETKFSTGEKPVDPFEYWEEFYQIPLEALDYYKRALNYNPFDGYNSPPSQAALGKDKPEIAGKSLLEKIRISSFASCRPEEAILAHFQAIQRIEELVFEKLKEAKPVSIPWWKKILNFFSFSCNKEAEENVTEDLPKDIRIWKKITESQSSPIVFSEDYPDTTTLTANKYKTLLLKTLELLRLRTDESHPSLSPDESVSLFTRVLYFSCSKRSIPAEAKYWGASAIAAIPCEATDTEGSKVFYSNLNRNAQLFYKLGDRDSNYRKKAKDMFESVYQSSATDLGVRFQAKLMKVRCLLHESNFDQALKELDALDTEVYTVDPNYRNDKSGYDDLIEDKKKLLQYTLRRKGRYEEADDIFDEKN
;
A
#
# COMPACT_ATOMS: atom_id res chain seq x y z
N MET A 1 10.74 9.97 -24.43
CA MET A 1 11.17 8.67 -25.01
C MET A 1 11.52 8.80 -26.50
N GLU A 2 10.85 9.66 -27.27
CA GLU A 2 11.23 9.97 -28.66
C GLU A 2 12.64 10.55 -28.83
N ALA A 3 13.07 11.51 -28.00
CA ALA A 3 14.43 12.07 -28.06
C ALA A 3 15.52 10.99 -27.91
N LYS A 4 15.32 10.00 -27.03
CA LYS A 4 16.25 8.87 -26.86
C LYS A 4 16.18 7.90 -28.05
N HIS A 5 15.00 7.71 -28.64
CA HIS A 5 14.80 6.90 -29.85
C HIS A 5 15.44 7.53 -31.10
N GLN A 6 15.57 8.86 -31.15
CA GLN A 6 16.29 9.61 -32.17
C GLN A 6 17.78 9.81 -31.84
N GLY A 7 18.28 9.21 -30.76
CA GLY A 7 19.70 9.23 -30.39
C GLY A 7 20.18 10.52 -29.72
N TRP A 8 19.27 11.31 -29.15
CA TRP A 8 19.59 12.55 -28.44
C TRP A 8 19.78 12.25 -26.94
N THR A 9 21.04 12.24 -26.49
CA THR A 9 21.42 12.08 -25.08
C THR A 9 21.83 13.42 -24.47
N ILE A 10 21.73 13.54 -23.15
CA ILE A 10 22.16 14.75 -22.40
C ILE A 10 23.64 15.05 -22.64
N GLU A 11 24.48 14.01 -22.75
CA GLU A 11 25.92 14.15 -23.05
C GLU A 11 26.19 14.78 -24.43
N ARG A 12 25.35 14.47 -25.43
CA ARG A 12 25.44 15.04 -26.79
C ARG A 12 25.05 16.52 -26.83
N LEU A 13 24.14 16.95 -25.98
CA LEU A 13 23.72 18.36 -25.87
C LEU A 13 24.72 19.20 -25.07
N SER A 14 25.52 18.57 -24.21
CA SER A 14 26.48 19.25 -23.33
C SER A 14 27.88 19.49 -23.91
N ASN A 15 28.23 18.88 -25.05
CA ASN A 15 29.59 18.96 -25.61
C ASN A 15 29.59 19.26 -27.15
N PRO A 16 29.41 20.53 -27.55
CA PRO A 16 29.25 20.91 -28.96
C PRO A 16 30.54 20.81 -29.81
N SER A 17 31.70 20.54 -29.20
CA SER A 17 33.01 20.57 -29.88
C SER A 17 33.55 19.20 -30.32
N GLU A 18 33.00 18.08 -29.86
CA GLU A 18 33.44 16.74 -30.29
C GLU A 18 32.59 16.14 -31.43
N THR A 19 31.47 16.76 -31.79
CA THR A 19 30.75 16.42 -33.00
C THR A 19 31.46 17.02 -34.22
N LYS A 20 32.54 16.37 -34.67
CA LYS A 20 32.91 16.45 -36.10
C LYS A 20 31.87 15.67 -36.88
N PHE A 21 30.84 16.40 -37.31
CA PHE A 21 29.80 16.01 -38.25
C PHE A 21 30.39 15.33 -39.48
N SER A 22 30.15 14.02 -39.65
CA SER A 22 30.45 13.33 -40.92
C SER A 22 29.23 13.24 -41.85
N THR A 23 28.11 13.86 -41.49
CA THR A 23 26.86 13.78 -42.27
C THR A 23 26.09 15.10 -42.21
N GLY A 24 26.64 16.19 -42.77
CA GLY A 24 25.89 17.35 -43.31
C GLY A 24 24.78 18.05 -42.49
N GLU A 25 24.50 17.67 -41.26
CA GLU A 25 23.38 18.18 -40.47
C GLU A 25 23.82 19.44 -39.72
N LYS A 26 23.03 20.51 -39.88
CA LYS A 26 23.27 21.79 -39.21
C LYS A 26 23.16 21.60 -37.68
N PRO A 27 23.97 22.32 -36.89
CA PRO A 27 23.78 22.37 -35.44
C PRO A 27 22.37 22.90 -35.15
N VAL A 28 21.59 22.13 -34.38
CA VAL A 28 20.24 22.52 -33.96
C VAL A 28 20.37 23.67 -32.98
N ASP A 29 19.86 24.83 -33.35
CA ASP A 29 19.78 25.99 -32.46
C ASP A 29 18.78 25.64 -31.33
N PRO A 30 19.17 25.72 -30.05
CA PRO A 30 18.23 25.54 -28.95
C PRO A 30 16.98 26.41 -29.07
N PHE A 31 17.08 27.61 -29.65
CA PHE A 31 15.93 28.48 -29.90
C PHE A 31 15.01 27.93 -30.98
N GLU A 32 15.53 27.38 -32.08
CA GLU A 32 14.71 26.72 -33.12
C GLU A 32 14.06 25.44 -32.58
N TYR A 33 14.78 24.66 -31.77
CA TYR A 33 14.24 23.49 -31.08
C TYR A 33 13.09 23.88 -30.13
N TRP A 34 13.27 24.96 -29.36
CA TRP A 34 12.22 25.45 -28.50
C TRP A 34 11.04 26.02 -29.31
N GLU A 35 11.24 26.74 -30.41
CA GLU A 35 10.14 27.20 -31.27
C GLU A 35 9.33 26.06 -31.88
N GLU A 36 9.99 24.96 -32.28
CA GLU A 36 9.32 23.81 -32.89
C GLU A 36 8.64 22.90 -31.85
N PHE A 37 9.27 22.68 -30.70
CA PHE A 37 8.84 21.68 -29.73
C PHE A 37 8.32 22.24 -28.41
N TYR A 38 8.26 23.56 -28.17
CA TYR A 38 7.82 24.13 -26.87
C TYR A 38 6.49 23.59 -26.36
N GLN A 39 5.59 23.22 -27.27
CA GLN A 39 4.29 22.67 -26.91
C GLN A 39 4.44 21.38 -26.10
N ILE A 40 5.38 20.51 -26.44
CA ILE A 40 5.54 19.19 -25.78
C ILE A 40 6.01 19.34 -24.31
N PRO A 41 7.10 20.08 -23.98
CA PRO A 41 7.49 20.32 -22.59
C PRO A 41 6.46 21.11 -21.80
N LEU A 42 5.78 22.09 -22.41
CA LEU A 42 4.74 22.85 -21.73
C LEU A 42 3.50 22.02 -21.45
N GLU A 43 3.11 21.14 -22.37
CA GLU A 43 2.01 20.19 -22.17
C GLU A 43 2.37 19.20 -21.05
N ALA A 44 3.58 18.63 -21.08
CA ALA A 44 4.08 17.76 -20.01
C ALA A 44 4.15 18.47 -18.65
N LEU A 45 4.58 19.74 -18.59
CA LEU A 45 4.60 20.55 -17.36
C LEU A 45 3.19 20.90 -16.87
N ASP A 46 2.25 21.18 -17.77
CA ASP A 46 0.85 21.40 -17.41
C ASP A 46 0.21 20.11 -16.87
N TYR A 47 0.49 18.95 -17.48
CA TYR A 47 0.07 17.66 -16.95
C TYR A 47 0.71 17.34 -15.60
N TYR A 48 1.99 17.65 -15.42
CA TYR A 48 2.68 17.52 -14.14
C TYR A 48 2.03 18.40 -13.05
N LYS A 49 1.71 19.66 -13.38
CA LYS A 49 0.98 20.57 -12.48
C LYS A 49 -0.42 20.07 -12.17
N ARG A 50 -1.11 19.44 -13.13
CA ARG A 50 -2.44 18.83 -12.93
C ARG A 50 -2.38 17.56 -12.10
N ALA A 51 -1.34 16.75 -12.24
CA ALA A 51 -1.10 15.58 -11.39
C ALA A 51 -0.86 16.02 -9.94
N LEU A 52 -0.04 17.06 -9.73
CA LEU A 52 0.21 17.62 -8.39
C LEU A 52 -1.02 18.28 -7.76
N ASN A 53 -1.94 18.82 -8.57
CA ASN A 53 -3.22 19.39 -8.13
C ASN A 53 -4.38 18.42 -8.35
N TYR A 54 -4.12 17.12 -8.45
CA TYR A 54 -5.15 16.13 -8.74
C TYR A 54 -6.13 16.04 -7.57
N ASN A 55 -7.34 16.57 -7.77
CA ASN A 55 -8.46 16.26 -6.92
C ASN A 55 -9.45 15.36 -7.70
N PRO A 56 -9.69 14.11 -7.23
CA PRO A 56 -10.51 13.12 -7.90
C PRO A 56 -11.94 13.59 -8.22
N PHE A 57 -12.38 14.65 -7.53
CA PHE A 57 -13.70 15.24 -7.67
C PHE A 57 -13.68 16.73 -8.02
N ASP A 58 -12.54 17.33 -8.40
CA ASP A 58 -12.47 18.75 -8.85
C ASP A 58 -12.62 18.94 -10.36
N GLY A 59 -12.86 17.85 -11.09
CA GLY A 59 -13.21 17.92 -12.51
C GLY A 59 -14.58 18.55 -12.80
N TYR A 60 -15.17 19.29 -11.86
CA TYR A 60 -16.47 19.95 -11.94
C TYR A 60 -16.41 21.47 -11.91
N ASN A 61 -15.27 22.07 -12.20
CA ASN A 61 -15.33 23.45 -12.67
C ASN A 61 -15.72 23.39 -14.14
N SER A 62 -16.90 23.95 -14.41
CA SER A 62 -17.62 24.02 -15.68
C SER A 62 -16.70 24.02 -16.90
N PRO A 63 -17.13 23.48 -18.06
CA PRO A 63 -16.40 23.67 -19.31
C PRO A 63 -16.01 25.15 -19.40
N PRO A 64 -14.72 25.47 -19.61
CA PRO A 64 -14.28 26.86 -19.57
C PRO A 64 -15.18 27.67 -20.50
N SER A 65 -15.78 28.74 -19.97
CA SER A 65 -16.75 29.58 -20.71
C SER A 65 -16.16 30.22 -21.96
N GLN A 66 -14.84 30.11 -22.14
CA GLN A 66 -14.11 30.42 -23.35
C GLN A 66 -13.23 29.23 -23.72
N ALA A 67 -13.37 28.77 -24.97
CA ALA A 67 -12.45 27.81 -25.58
C ALA A 67 -11.04 28.44 -25.60
N ALA A 68 -10.21 28.11 -24.62
CA ALA A 68 -8.80 28.48 -24.61
C ALA A 68 -8.05 27.62 -25.63
N LEU A 69 -7.13 28.25 -26.35
CA LEU A 69 -6.29 27.68 -27.40
C LEU A 69 -5.83 26.23 -27.12
N GLY A 70 -6.01 25.37 -28.12
CA GLY A 70 -5.59 23.97 -28.14
C GLY A 70 -6.76 23.00 -28.02
N LYS A 71 -7.17 22.40 -29.15
CA LYS A 71 -8.18 21.32 -29.19
C LYS A 71 -7.69 20.01 -28.55
N ASP A 72 -6.48 19.99 -28.01
CA ASP A 72 -5.79 18.78 -27.55
C ASP A 72 -5.83 18.58 -26.03
N LYS A 73 -6.54 19.43 -25.27
CA LYS A 73 -6.78 19.15 -23.85
C LYS A 73 -7.77 17.99 -23.74
N PRO A 74 -7.40 16.83 -23.16
CA PRO A 74 -8.37 15.77 -22.93
C PRO A 74 -9.45 16.30 -21.98
N GLU A 75 -10.71 16.23 -22.41
CA GLU A 75 -11.85 16.62 -21.59
C GLU A 75 -11.89 15.68 -20.37
N ILE A 76 -11.57 16.20 -19.18
CA ILE A 76 -11.57 15.47 -17.90
C ILE A 76 -12.97 15.51 -17.27
N ALA A 77 -13.79 16.50 -17.66
CA ALA A 77 -15.16 16.66 -17.21
C ALA A 77 -16.02 15.45 -17.62
N GLY A 78 -16.94 15.03 -16.74
CA GLY A 78 -17.86 13.91 -16.98
C GLY A 78 -17.26 12.49 -16.95
N LYS A 79 -15.92 12.35 -16.89
CA LYS A 79 -15.26 11.03 -16.85
C LYS A 79 -15.28 10.39 -15.46
N SER A 80 -15.22 9.06 -15.43
CA SER A 80 -15.14 8.31 -14.18
C SER A 80 -13.81 8.56 -13.45
N LEU A 81 -13.79 8.37 -12.13
CA LEU A 81 -12.59 8.50 -11.29
C LEU A 81 -11.37 7.79 -11.90
N LEU A 82 -11.54 6.53 -12.30
CA LEU A 82 -10.46 5.71 -12.84
C LEU A 82 -9.96 6.21 -14.20
N GLU A 83 -10.84 6.77 -15.03
CA GLU A 83 -10.46 7.37 -16.31
C GLU A 83 -9.71 8.68 -16.11
N LYS A 84 -10.10 9.50 -15.13
CA LYS A 84 -9.38 10.72 -14.78
C LYS A 84 -7.95 10.40 -14.33
N ILE A 85 -7.79 9.41 -13.45
CA ILE A 85 -6.46 8.94 -13.02
C ILE A 85 -5.66 8.42 -14.22
N ARG A 86 -6.28 7.59 -15.07
CA ARG A 86 -5.65 7.07 -16.28
C ARG A 86 -5.16 8.20 -17.17
N ILE A 87 -6.00 9.17 -17.51
CA ILE A 87 -5.64 10.29 -18.38
C ILE A 87 -4.49 11.11 -17.77
N SER A 88 -4.57 11.45 -16.48
CA SER A 88 -3.47 12.14 -15.78
C SER A 88 -2.17 11.34 -15.81
N SER A 89 -2.23 10.01 -15.67
CA SER A 89 -1.06 9.12 -15.70
C SER A 89 -0.47 8.91 -17.10
N PHE A 90 -1.31 8.84 -18.14
CA PHE A 90 -0.85 8.72 -19.53
C PHE A 90 -0.11 9.98 -19.98
N ALA A 91 -0.56 11.13 -19.49
CA ALA A 91 -0.05 12.42 -19.90
C ALA A 91 1.33 12.78 -19.30
N SER A 92 1.81 11.99 -18.33
CA SER A 92 3.07 12.22 -17.65
C SER A 92 4.15 11.16 -17.96
N CYS A 93 3.80 10.14 -18.77
CA CYS A 93 4.68 9.07 -19.28
C CYS A 93 5.58 8.33 -18.26
N ARG A 94 5.37 8.51 -16.95
CA ARG A 94 6.24 8.00 -15.88
C ARG A 94 5.42 7.16 -14.88
N PRO A 95 5.68 5.84 -14.77
CA PRO A 95 4.98 4.96 -13.82
C PRO A 95 5.02 5.44 -12.37
N GLU A 96 6.06 6.18 -11.98
CA GLU A 96 6.24 6.83 -10.68
C GLU A 96 5.13 7.81 -10.36
N GLU A 97 4.82 8.65 -11.33
CA GLU A 97 3.85 9.72 -11.22
C GLU A 97 2.43 9.15 -11.28
N ALA A 98 2.22 8.06 -12.02
CA ALA A 98 0.99 7.29 -11.96
C ALA A 98 0.74 6.74 -10.55
N ILE A 99 1.76 6.16 -9.92
CA ILE A 99 1.67 5.65 -8.53
C ILE A 99 1.38 6.79 -7.55
N LEU A 100 2.07 7.92 -7.70
CA LEU A 100 1.86 9.10 -6.86
C LEU A 100 0.45 9.66 -7.01
N ALA A 101 -0.05 9.81 -8.23
CA ALA A 101 -1.41 10.31 -8.50
C ALA A 101 -2.48 9.37 -7.92
N HIS A 102 -2.29 8.05 -8.06
CA HIS A 102 -3.15 7.05 -7.42
C HIS A 102 -3.16 7.19 -5.88
N PHE A 103 -1.98 7.38 -5.28
CA PHE A 103 -1.86 7.56 -3.83
C PHE A 103 -2.50 8.87 -3.34
N GLN A 104 -2.27 9.97 -4.04
CA GLN A 104 -2.91 11.26 -3.74
C GLN A 104 -4.43 11.20 -3.89
N ALA A 105 -4.94 10.47 -4.90
CA ALA A 105 -6.37 10.23 -5.06
C ALA A 105 -6.96 9.55 -3.81
N ILE A 106 -6.28 8.55 -3.25
CA ILE A 106 -6.69 7.86 -2.02
C ILE A 106 -6.79 8.86 -0.85
N GLN A 107 -5.75 9.66 -0.64
CA GLN A 107 -5.73 10.67 0.43
C GLN A 107 -6.85 11.69 0.26
N ARG A 108 -7.06 12.18 -0.96
CA ARG A 108 -8.07 13.20 -1.24
C ARG A 108 -9.50 12.67 -1.09
N ILE A 109 -9.75 11.41 -1.45
CA ILE A 109 -11.03 10.74 -1.17
C ILE A 109 -11.28 10.73 0.35
N GLU A 110 -10.27 10.38 1.15
CA GLU A 110 -10.41 10.32 2.60
C GLU A 110 -10.67 11.68 3.23
N GLU A 111 -10.05 12.74 2.72
CA GLU A 111 -10.34 14.12 3.12
C GLU A 111 -11.79 14.49 2.85
N LEU A 112 -12.31 14.18 1.66
CA LEU A 112 -13.71 14.49 1.31
C LEU A 112 -14.70 13.66 2.13
N VAL A 113 -14.39 12.39 2.42
CA VAL A 113 -15.20 11.59 3.36
C VAL A 113 -15.20 12.23 4.74
N PHE A 114 -14.05 12.74 5.18
CA PHE A 114 -13.94 13.42 6.47
C PHE A 114 -14.74 14.73 6.51
N GLU A 115 -14.77 15.49 5.43
CA GLU A 115 -15.61 16.68 5.29
C GLU A 115 -17.10 16.32 5.40
N LYS A 116 -17.55 15.28 4.67
CA LYS A 116 -18.92 14.76 4.81
C LYS A 116 -19.25 14.28 6.22
N LEU A 117 -18.30 13.68 6.93
CA LEU A 117 -18.47 13.30 8.33
C LEU A 117 -18.62 14.51 9.26
N LYS A 118 -17.96 15.64 8.98
CA LYS A 118 -18.13 16.88 9.75
C LYS A 118 -19.46 17.57 9.47
N GLU A 119 -19.91 17.55 8.22
CA GLU A 119 -21.18 18.15 7.79
C GLU A 119 -22.39 17.39 8.34
N ALA A 120 -22.24 16.08 8.59
CA ALA A 120 -23.25 15.28 9.26
C ALA A 120 -23.47 15.78 10.71
N LYS A 121 -24.57 16.51 10.94
CA LYS A 121 -24.95 17.00 12.27
C LYS A 121 -24.99 15.84 13.27
N PRO A 122 -24.45 15.99 14.50
CA PRO A 122 -24.64 15.00 15.53
C PRO A 122 -26.14 14.83 15.77
N VAL A 123 -26.61 13.58 15.82
CA VAL A 123 -28.02 13.26 16.07
C VAL A 123 -28.46 13.98 17.35
N SER A 124 -29.40 14.93 17.23
CA SER A 124 -29.84 15.72 18.37
C SER A 124 -30.58 14.81 19.35
N ILE A 125 -29.89 14.36 20.40
CA ILE A 125 -30.52 13.57 21.46
C ILE A 125 -31.51 14.49 22.19
N PRO A 126 -32.81 14.13 22.26
CA PRO A 126 -33.80 14.93 22.97
C PRO A 126 -33.41 15.12 24.44
N TRP A 127 -33.57 16.35 24.95
CA TRP A 127 -33.12 16.76 26.28
C TRP A 127 -33.65 15.88 27.44
N TRP A 128 -34.84 15.31 27.29
CA TRP A 128 -35.46 14.42 28.25
C TRP A 128 -34.77 13.03 28.36
N LYS A 129 -34.17 12.50 27.27
CA LYS A 129 -33.37 11.27 27.33
C LYS A 129 -32.06 11.46 28.09
N LYS A 130 -31.44 12.65 28.01
CA LYS A 130 -30.24 13.00 28.79
C LYS A 130 -30.51 13.05 30.29
N ILE A 131 -31.69 13.52 30.68
CA ILE A 131 -32.10 13.59 32.09
C ILE A 131 -32.43 12.18 32.63
N LEU A 132 -33.09 11.33 31.84
CA LEU A 132 -33.38 9.96 32.24
C LEU A 132 -32.10 9.14 32.49
N ASN A 133 -31.07 9.29 31.64
CA ASN A 133 -29.77 8.64 31.85
C ASN A 133 -29.02 9.13 33.11
N PHE A 134 -29.32 10.34 33.60
CA PHE A 134 -28.73 10.87 34.84
C PHE A 134 -29.39 10.29 36.10
N PHE A 135 -30.65 9.85 36.02
CA PHE A 135 -31.42 9.35 37.16
C PHE A 135 -31.70 7.83 37.14
N SER A 136 -31.36 7.10 36.08
CA SER A 136 -31.60 5.66 35.98
C SER A 136 -30.41 4.81 36.49
N PHE A 137 -30.49 4.34 37.74
CA PHE A 137 -29.85 3.10 38.21
C PHE A 137 -30.57 1.88 37.58
N SER A 138 -30.54 1.77 36.26
CA SER A 138 -31.22 0.71 35.50
C SER A 138 -30.20 -0.10 34.69
N CYS A 139 -30.08 -1.37 35.04
CA CYS A 139 -29.17 -2.37 34.46
C CYS A 139 -29.54 -2.85 33.04
N ASN A 140 -30.16 -2.02 32.19
CA ASN A 140 -30.30 -2.32 30.76
C ASN A 140 -29.62 -1.23 29.94
N LYS A 141 -28.30 -1.39 29.81
CA LYS A 141 -27.48 -0.64 28.87
C LYS A 141 -27.78 -1.18 27.45
N GLU A 142 -28.95 -0.84 26.92
CA GLU A 142 -29.19 -1.03 25.49
C GLU A 142 -28.24 -0.11 24.73
N ALA A 143 -27.39 -0.76 23.94
CA ALA A 143 -26.19 -0.27 23.31
C ALA A 143 -26.45 0.64 22.10
N GLU A 144 -27.15 1.75 22.32
CA GLU A 144 -27.30 2.82 21.32
C GLU A 144 -26.93 4.19 21.92
N GLU A 145 -25.78 4.26 22.58
CA GLU A 145 -25.09 5.54 22.66
C GLU A 145 -24.43 5.78 21.30
N ASN A 146 -24.96 6.75 20.55
CA ASN A 146 -24.23 7.51 19.54
C ASN A 146 -23.08 8.26 20.22
N VAL A 147 -22.11 7.51 20.71
CA VAL A 147 -20.77 8.00 21.04
C VAL A 147 -20.23 8.45 19.71
N THR A 148 -19.99 9.76 19.56
CA THR A 148 -19.03 10.24 18.56
C THR A 148 -17.82 9.33 18.67
N GLU A 149 -17.64 8.39 17.74
CA GLU A 149 -16.68 7.31 17.94
C GLU A 149 -15.33 7.91 18.35
N ASP A 150 -14.89 7.62 19.58
CA ASP A 150 -13.60 8.06 20.14
C ASP A 150 -12.41 7.53 19.31
N LEU A 151 -12.68 6.86 18.19
CA LEU A 151 -11.71 6.28 17.29
C LEU A 151 -10.86 7.37 16.59
N PRO A 152 -9.60 7.04 16.27
CA PRO A 152 -8.74 7.90 15.46
C PRO A 152 -9.43 8.35 14.17
N LYS A 153 -9.10 9.56 13.70
CA LYS A 153 -9.68 10.18 12.48
C LYS A 153 -9.73 9.19 11.31
N ASP A 154 -8.61 8.54 11.03
CA ASP A 154 -8.48 7.65 9.87
C ASP A 154 -9.39 6.44 9.98
N ILE A 155 -9.56 5.87 11.17
CA ILE A 155 -10.45 4.73 11.39
C ILE A 155 -11.91 5.11 11.17
N ARG A 156 -12.34 6.29 11.63
CA ARG A 156 -13.70 6.79 11.38
C ARG A 156 -13.96 6.96 9.88
N ILE A 157 -12.98 7.50 9.15
CA ILE A 157 -13.05 7.63 7.69
C ILE A 157 -13.17 6.24 7.05
N TRP A 158 -12.30 5.31 7.39
CA TRP A 158 -12.30 3.98 6.79
C TRP A 158 -13.55 3.17 7.14
N LYS A 159 -14.07 3.31 8.36
CA LYS A 159 -15.35 2.73 8.76
C LYS A 159 -16.48 3.27 7.89
N LYS A 160 -16.54 4.59 7.69
CA LYS A 160 -17.55 5.22 6.82
C LYS A 160 -17.43 4.75 5.36
N ILE A 161 -16.20 4.58 4.86
CA ILE A 161 -15.95 4.01 3.52
C ILE A 161 -16.41 2.56 3.46
N THR A 162 -16.19 1.73 4.49
CA THR A 162 -16.68 0.35 4.53
C THR A 162 -18.21 0.30 4.50
N GLU A 163 -18.88 1.14 5.28
CA GLU A 163 -20.35 1.26 5.31
C GLU A 163 -20.93 1.74 3.97
N SER A 164 -20.12 2.44 3.16
CA SER A 164 -20.55 2.98 1.87
C SER A 164 -20.91 1.92 0.82
N GLN A 165 -20.61 0.64 1.08
CA GLN A 165 -21.13 -0.45 0.26
C GLN A 165 -22.65 -0.59 0.36
N SER A 166 -23.21 -0.33 1.54
CA SER A 166 -24.66 -0.35 1.81
C SER A 166 -25.30 1.02 1.68
N SER A 167 -24.55 2.08 1.99
CA SER A 167 -24.99 3.48 1.97
C SER A 167 -23.99 4.35 1.19
N PRO A 168 -24.04 4.34 -0.16
CA PRO A 168 -23.05 5.00 -0.99
C PRO A 168 -22.87 6.48 -0.63
N ILE A 169 -21.62 6.94 -0.64
CA ILE A 169 -21.29 8.34 -0.34
C ILE A 169 -21.34 9.12 -1.64
N VAL A 170 -22.27 10.05 -1.75
CA VAL A 170 -22.38 10.97 -2.89
C VAL A 170 -21.68 12.27 -2.52
N PHE A 171 -20.61 12.63 -3.23
CA PHE A 171 -19.88 13.87 -2.94
C PHE A 171 -20.59 15.11 -3.51
N SER A 172 -21.22 14.99 -4.68
CA SER A 172 -21.99 16.05 -5.33
C SER A 172 -23.35 15.52 -5.80
N GLU A 173 -24.43 16.17 -5.37
CA GLU A 173 -25.81 15.83 -5.78
C GLU A 173 -26.09 16.15 -7.24
N ASP A 174 -25.34 17.10 -7.82
CA ASP A 174 -25.48 17.51 -9.22
C ASP A 174 -25.01 16.42 -10.19
N TYR A 175 -24.10 15.54 -9.74
CA TYR A 175 -23.50 14.48 -10.56
C TYR A 175 -23.33 13.17 -9.77
N PRO A 176 -24.44 12.51 -9.38
CA PRO A 176 -24.39 11.35 -8.50
C PRO A 176 -23.67 10.16 -9.14
N ASP A 177 -23.90 9.91 -10.43
CA ASP A 177 -23.36 8.73 -11.13
C ASP A 177 -21.82 8.70 -11.16
N THR A 178 -21.20 9.88 -11.18
CA THR A 178 -19.74 10.04 -11.29
C THR A 178 -19.05 10.36 -9.97
N THR A 179 -19.78 10.87 -8.97
CA THR A 179 -19.24 11.21 -7.64
C THR A 179 -19.61 10.21 -6.55
N THR A 180 -20.38 9.16 -6.86
CA THR A 180 -20.70 8.12 -5.88
C THR A 180 -19.48 7.24 -5.56
N LEU A 181 -19.07 7.23 -4.30
CA LEU A 181 -18.08 6.33 -3.73
C LEU A 181 -18.76 5.13 -3.06
N THR A 182 -18.26 3.95 -3.38
CA THR A 182 -18.59 2.69 -2.68
C THR A 182 -17.31 2.07 -2.15
N ALA A 183 -17.43 1.20 -1.13
CA ALA A 183 -16.29 0.48 -0.57
C ALA A 183 -15.53 -0.30 -1.65
N ASN A 184 -16.25 -0.95 -2.58
CA ASN A 184 -15.64 -1.68 -3.69
C ASN A 184 -14.82 -0.77 -4.62
N LYS A 185 -15.33 0.42 -4.99
CA LYS A 185 -14.57 1.38 -5.82
C LYS A 185 -13.27 1.80 -5.12
N TYR A 186 -13.33 2.07 -3.82
CA TYR A 186 -12.16 2.42 -3.02
C TYR A 186 -11.15 1.25 -2.92
N LYS A 187 -11.62 0.02 -2.65
CA LYS A 187 -10.78 -1.19 -2.64
C LYS A 187 -10.09 -1.43 -3.98
N THR A 188 -10.81 -1.26 -5.10
CA THR A 188 -10.21 -1.36 -6.44
C THR A 188 -9.11 -0.33 -6.66
N LEU A 189 -9.28 0.90 -6.17
CA LEU A 189 -8.24 1.93 -6.24
C LEU A 189 -6.99 1.53 -5.45
N LEU A 190 -7.16 1.01 -4.22
CA LEU A 190 -6.05 0.50 -3.41
C LEU A 190 -5.28 -0.62 -4.13
N LEU A 191 -6.00 -1.60 -4.68
CA LEU A 191 -5.39 -2.75 -5.36
C LEU A 191 -4.63 -2.34 -6.63
N LYS A 192 -5.19 -1.43 -7.43
CA LYS A 192 -4.48 -0.88 -8.61
C LYS A 192 -3.21 -0.14 -8.21
N THR A 193 -3.24 0.61 -7.12
CA THR A 193 -2.06 1.32 -6.60
C THR A 193 -0.97 0.32 -6.19
N LEU A 194 -1.35 -0.78 -5.52
CA LEU A 194 -0.43 -1.87 -5.17
C LEU A 194 0.12 -2.61 -6.40
N GLU A 195 -0.70 -2.85 -7.42
CA GLU A 195 -0.28 -3.51 -8.64
C GLU A 195 0.78 -2.69 -9.39
N LEU A 196 0.54 -1.37 -9.53
CA LEU A 196 1.50 -0.46 -10.13
C LEU A 196 2.82 -0.41 -9.35
N LEU A 197 2.77 -0.45 -8.02
CA LEU A 197 3.98 -0.57 -7.20
C LEU A 197 4.77 -1.84 -7.48
N ARG A 198 4.09 -2.99 -7.59
CA ARG A 198 4.73 -4.29 -7.84
C ARG A 198 5.37 -4.39 -9.22
N LEU A 199 4.75 -3.80 -10.23
CA LEU A 199 5.31 -3.78 -11.59
C LEU A 199 6.62 -3.00 -11.69
N ARG A 200 6.96 -2.22 -10.66
CA ARG A 200 8.13 -1.33 -10.63
C ARG A 200 9.13 -1.65 -9.52
N THR A 201 8.96 -2.74 -8.77
CA THR A 201 9.96 -3.17 -7.78
C THR A 201 11.20 -3.78 -8.45
N ASP A 202 11.82 -3.06 -9.39
CA ASP A 202 13.26 -3.18 -9.59
C ASP A 202 13.93 -2.36 -8.48
N GLU A 203 14.88 -2.97 -7.78
CA GLU A 203 15.37 -2.56 -6.46
C GLU A 203 15.99 -1.16 -6.36
N SER A 204 16.18 -0.45 -7.48
CA SER A 204 16.96 0.79 -7.52
C SER A 204 16.19 2.03 -7.06
N HIS A 205 14.87 2.14 -7.26
CA HIS A 205 14.14 3.37 -6.91
C HIS A 205 12.64 3.13 -6.61
N PRO A 206 12.22 2.91 -5.34
CA PRO A 206 10.80 2.92 -4.99
C PRO A 206 10.19 4.31 -5.27
N SER A 207 9.02 4.36 -5.91
CA SER A 207 8.31 5.61 -6.22
C SER A 207 7.62 6.23 -5.00
N LEU A 208 7.41 5.45 -3.94
CA LEU A 208 6.85 5.91 -2.68
C LEU A 208 7.93 5.93 -1.59
N SER A 209 7.82 6.90 -0.70
CA SER A 209 8.58 6.93 0.55
C SER A 209 8.18 5.76 1.48
N PRO A 210 8.99 5.43 2.49
CA PRO A 210 8.65 4.44 3.51
C PRO A 210 7.29 4.71 4.16
N ASP A 211 7.02 5.97 4.51
CA ASP A 211 5.80 6.35 5.22
C ASP A 211 4.58 6.18 4.32
N GLU A 212 4.65 6.60 3.05
CA GLU A 212 3.59 6.38 2.07
C GLU A 212 3.33 4.89 1.82
N SER A 213 4.39 4.09 1.77
CA SER A 213 4.30 2.63 1.61
C SER A 213 3.60 2.00 2.83
N VAL A 214 4.02 2.33 4.04
CA VAL A 214 3.38 1.86 5.29
C VAL A 214 1.92 2.31 5.33
N SER A 215 1.64 3.55 4.94
CA SER A 215 0.31 4.15 4.90
C SER A 215 -0.62 3.40 3.93
N LEU A 216 -0.14 3.06 2.72
CA LEU A 216 -0.89 2.28 1.74
C LEU A 216 -1.15 0.85 2.23
N PHE A 217 -0.13 0.14 2.72
CA PHE A 217 -0.27 -1.23 3.20
C PHE A 217 -1.18 -1.31 4.43
N THR A 218 -1.17 -0.28 5.28
CA THR A 218 -2.10 -0.18 6.42
C THR A 218 -3.56 -0.12 5.96
N ARG A 219 -3.87 0.67 4.92
CA ARG A 219 -5.23 0.73 4.33
C ARG A 219 -5.63 -0.63 3.76
N VAL A 220 -4.73 -1.25 3.00
CA VAL A 220 -4.98 -2.58 2.40
C VAL A 220 -5.29 -3.60 3.48
N LEU A 221 -4.55 -3.58 4.59
CA LEU A 221 -4.76 -4.46 5.73
C LEU A 221 -6.11 -4.21 6.42
N TYR A 222 -6.49 -2.95 6.62
CA TYR A 222 -7.80 -2.59 7.17
C TYR A 222 -8.96 -3.09 6.29
N PHE A 223 -8.90 -2.82 4.99
CA PHE A 223 -9.95 -3.18 4.02
C PHE A 223 -9.96 -4.65 3.60
N SER A 224 -9.05 -5.47 4.15
CA SER A 224 -9.05 -6.93 3.97
C SER A 224 -10.20 -7.61 4.69
N CYS A 225 -10.69 -7.02 5.79
CA CYS A 225 -11.81 -7.57 6.55
C CYS A 225 -13.14 -6.96 6.10
N SER A 226 -14.20 -7.77 6.11
CA SER A 226 -15.59 -7.29 6.00
C SER A 226 -16.12 -6.84 7.36
N LYS A 227 -15.74 -7.55 8.43
CA LYS A 227 -16.09 -7.25 9.81
C LYS A 227 -14.89 -7.37 10.73
N ARG A 228 -14.81 -6.45 11.69
CA ARG A 228 -13.74 -6.38 12.69
C ARG A 228 -14.32 -5.90 14.00
N SER A 229 -14.06 -6.64 15.06
CA SER A 229 -14.33 -6.21 16.42
C SER A 229 -13.19 -5.31 16.89
N ILE A 230 -13.47 -4.00 16.97
CA ILE A 230 -12.50 -3.02 17.48
C ILE A 230 -12.75 -2.88 19.00
N PRO A 231 -11.76 -3.16 19.86
CA PRO A 231 -11.92 -3.05 21.30
C PRO A 231 -12.08 -1.60 21.73
N ALA A 232 -12.72 -1.36 22.88
CA ALA A 232 -13.02 -0.01 23.35
C ALA A 232 -11.75 0.81 23.65
N GLU A 233 -10.66 0.17 24.04
CA GLU A 233 -9.36 0.77 24.32
C GLU A 233 -8.64 1.25 23.04
N ALA A 234 -9.09 0.82 21.86
CA ALA A 234 -8.50 1.17 20.57
C ALA A 234 -8.52 2.68 20.29
N LYS A 235 -9.32 3.46 21.00
CA LYS A 235 -9.30 4.93 20.90
C LYS A 235 -7.92 5.55 21.15
N TYR A 236 -7.08 4.88 21.93
CA TYR A 236 -5.71 5.33 22.22
C TYR A 236 -4.67 4.72 21.29
N TRP A 237 -5.08 3.87 20.35
CA TRP A 237 -4.18 3.16 19.45
C TRP A 237 -3.99 3.95 18.15
N GLY A 238 -2.84 3.78 17.51
CA GLY A 238 -2.63 4.29 16.16
C GLY A 238 -3.42 3.50 15.12
N ALA A 239 -3.74 4.15 13.99
CA ALA A 239 -4.51 3.53 12.90
C ALA A 239 -3.86 2.23 12.39
N SER A 240 -2.53 2.14 12.39
CA SER A 240 -1.79 0.93 12.01
C SER A 240 -2.01 -0.25 12.96
N ALA A 241 -2.10 0.00 14.27
CA ALA A 241 -2.34 -1.03 15.26
C ALA A 241 -3.78 -1.56 15.14
N ILE A 242 -4.74 -0.65 14.94
CA ILE A 242 -6.14 -1.00 14.70
C ILE A 242 -6.29 -1.76 13.38
N ALA A 243 -5.57 -1.33 12.33
CA ALA A 243 -5.52 -2.00 11.04
C ALA A 243 -4.99 -3.45 11.13
N ALA A 244 -4.11 -3.73 12.10
CA ALA A 244 -3.52 -5.05 12.33
C ALA A 244 -4.36 -5.98 13.23
N ILE A 245 -5.52 -5.55 13.73
CA ILE A 245 -6.44 -6.45 14.42
C ILE A 245 -7.00 -7.46 13.41
N PRO A 246 -6.97 -8.77 13.69
CA PRO A 246 -7.54 -9.79 12.81
C PRO A 246 -9.04 -9.57 12.51
N CYS A 247 -9.51 -10.16 11.42
CA CYS A 247 -10.95 -10.18 11.13
C CYS A 247 -11.70 -11.00 12.19
N GLU A 248 -13.01 -10.80 12.30
CA GLU A 248 -13.85 -11.68 13.12
C GLU A 248 -13.78 -13.12 12.64
N ALA A 249 -13.84 -14.09 13.56
CA ALA A 249 -13.71 -15.52 13.24
C ALA A 249 -14.75 -16.03 12.23
N THR A 250 -15.88 -15.33 12.09
CA THR A 250 -16.93 -15.63 11.11
C THR A 250 -16.55 -15.23 9.68
N ASP A 251 -15.59 -14.33 9.49
CA ASP A 251 -15.11 -13.85 8.19
C ASP A 251 -13.92 -14.69 7.70
N THR A 252 -14.21 -15.92 7.27
CA THR A 252 -13.19 -16.89 6.86
C THR A 252 -12.44 -16.47 5.60
N GLU A 253 -13.14 -15.89 4.61
CA GLU A 253 -12.54 -15.37 3.38
C GLU A 253 -11.71 -14.11 3.64
N GLY A 254 -12.26 -13.16 4.40
CA GLY A 254 -11.54 -11.95 4.81
C GLY A 254 -10.29 -12.28 5.62
N SER A 255 -10.34 -13.31 6.48
CA SER A 255 -9.18 -13.78 7.23
C SER A 255 -8.04 -14.26 6.32
N LYS A 256 -8.34 -15.03 5.26
CA LYS A 256 -7.32 -15.47 4.28
C LYS A 256 -6.64 -14.26 3.62
N VAL A 257 -7.44 -13.31 3.15
CA VAL A 257 -6.95 -12.08 2.51
C VAL A 257 -6.14 -11.23 3.49
N PHE A 258 -6.62 -11.11 4.73
CA PHE A 258 -5.97 -10.36 5.80
C PHE A 258 -4.58 -10.92 6.11
N TYR A 259 -4.44 -12.22 6.37
CA TYR A 259 -3.13 -12.80 6.69
C TYR A 259 -2.17 -12.80 5.50
N SER A 260 -2.69 -12.94 4.28
CA SER A 260 -1.89 -12.73 3.05
C SER A 260 -1.33 -11.30 2.98
N ASN A 261 -2.16 -10.29 3.25
CA ASN A 261 -1.74 -8.90 3.27
C ASN A 261 -0.89 -8.54 4.48
N LEU A 262 -1.10 -9.19 5.64
CA LEU A 262 -0.28 -9.04 6.83
C LEU A 262 1.14 -9.55 6.57
N ASN A 263 1.28 -10.70 5.90
CA ASN A 263 2.59 -11.22 5.51
C ASN A 263 3.34 -10.25 4.58
N ARG A 264 2.63 -9.68 3.59
CA ARG A 264 3.21 -8.67 2.69
C ARG A 264 3.62 -7.40 3.45
N ASN A 265 2.82 -6.97 4.42
CA ASN A 265 3.13 -5.83 5.28
C ASN A 265 4.36 -6.13 6.15
N ALA A 266 4.45 -7.34 6.72
CA ALA A 266 5.61 -7.79 7.49
C ALA A 266 6.90 -7.77 6.64
N GLN A 267 6.83 -8.22 5.37
CA GLN A 267 7.96 -8.15 4.44
C GLN A 267 8.39 -6.70 4.15
N LEU A 268 7.45 -5.78 3.97
CA LEU A 268 7.77 -4.35 3.82
C LEU A 268 8.49 -3.82 5.06
N PHE A 269 7.94 -4.07 6.26
CA PHE A 269 8.53 -3.64 7.52
C PHE A 269 9.92 -4.27 7.75
N TYR A 270 10.11 -5.52 7.35
CA TYR A 270 11.41 -6.18 7.41
C TYR A 270 12.46 -5.45 6.57
N LYS A 271 12.12 -5.09 5.32
CA LYS A 271 13.01 -4.33 4.41
C LYS A 271 13.29 -2.92 4.94
N LEU A 272 12.29 -2.24 5.50
CA LEU A 272 12.47 -0.92 6.14
C LEU A 272 13.34 -1.00 7.40
N GLY A 273 13.53 -2.20 7.94
CA GLY A 273 14.43 -2.51 9.05
C GLY A 273 15.89 -2.11 8.84
N ASP A 274 16.34 -2.02 7.58
CA ASP A 274 17.69 -1.54 7.25
C ASP A 274 17.88 -0.05 7.60
N ARG A 275 16.77 0.71 7.65
CA ARG A 275 16.76 2.14 8.00
C ARG A 275 16.52 2.37 9.49
N ASP A 276 15.56 1.66 10.08
CA ASP A 276 15.29 1.68 11.53
C ASP A 276 14.94 0.28 12.04
N SER A 277 15.73 -0.20 12.99
CA SER A 277 15.56 -1.47 13.70
C SER A 277 14.17 -1.69 14.31
N ASN A 278 13.44 -0.62 14.66
CA ASN A 278 12.08 -0.72 15.21
C ASN A 278 11.09 -1.32 14.20
N TYR A 279 11.32 -1.15 12.90
CA TYR A 279 10.49 -1.79 11.87
C TYR A 279 10.66 -3.32 11.89
N ARG A 280 11.87 -3.84 12.16
CA ARG A 280 12.08 -5.30 12.27
C ARG A 280 11.38 -5.91 13.49
N LYS A 281 11.29 -5.18 14.60
CA LYS A 281 10.51 -5.63 15.77
C LYS A 281 9.03 -5.81 15.41
N LYS A 282 8.44 -4.81 14.75
CA LYS A 282 7.05 -4.89 14.25
C LYS A 282 6.87 -6.00 13.21
N ALA A 283 7.83 -6.17 12.29
CA ALA A 283 7.81 -7.24 11.31
C ALA A 283 7.80 -8.62 11.99
N LYS A 284 8.64 -8.81 13.01
CA LYS A 284 8.71 -10.04 13.82
C LYS A 284 7.35 -10.43 14.41
N ASP A 285 6.64 -9.47 15.02
CA ASP A 285 5.33 -9.70 15.63
C ASP A 285 4.25 -10.02 14.57
N MET A 286 4.31 -9.35 13.41
CA MET A 286 3.42 -9.66 12.30
C MET A 286 3.68 -11.06 11.71
N PHE A 287 4.94 -11.45 11.53
CA PHE A 287 5.29 -12.80 11.07
C PHE A 287 4.84 -13.88 12.05
N GLU A 288 4.97 -13.64 13.36
CA GLU A 288 4.43 -14.54 14.37
C GLU A 288 2.91 -14.70 14.23
N SER A 289 2.19 -13.59 14.06
CA SER A 289 0.74 -13.60 13.87
C SER A 289 0.33 -14.38 12.60
N VAL A 290 1.10 -14.26 11.52
CA VAL A 290 0.88 -15.02 10.27
C VAL A 290 1.13 -16.52 10.50
N TYR A 291 2.21 -16.86 11.19
CA TYR A 291 2.58 -18.25 11.50
C TYR A 291 1.52 -18.95 12.37
N GLN A 292 1.00 -18.29 13.40
CA GLN A 292 -0.01 -18.86 14.30
C GLN A 292 -1.40 -19.02 13.66
N SER A 293 -1.65 -18.36 12.53
CA SER A 293 -2.98 -18.32 11.92
C SER A 293 -3.32 -19.59 11.15
N SER A 294 -4.46 -20.20 11.48
CA SER A 294 -5.02 -21.33 10.74
C SER A 294 -5.55 -20.97 9.35
N ALA A 295 -5.76 -19.68 9.06
CA ALA A 295 -6.25 -19.18 7.77
C ALA A 295 -5.14 -19.02 6.71
N THR A 296 -3.89 -19.24 7.09
CA THR A 296 -2.72 -19.09 6.21
C THR A 296 -2.31 -20.45 5.64
N ASP A 297 -1.79 -20.50 4.41
CA ASP A 297 -1.26 -21.75 3.83
C ASP A 297 0.01 -22.21 4.58
N LEU A 298 0.23 -23.52 4.66
CA LEU A 298 1.36 -24.10 5.41
C LEU A 298 2.72 -23.55 4.95
N GLY A 299 2.95 -23.43 3.64
CA GLY A 299 4.20 -22.87 3.10
C GLY A 299 4.40 -21.41 3.50
N VAL A 300 3.33 -20.61 3.54
CA VAL A 300 3.41 -19.20 3.98
C VAL A 300 3.66 -19.11 5.50
N ARG A 301 3.07 -20.00 6.31
CA ARG A 301 3.38 -20.07 7.75
C ARG A 301 4.84 -20.44 7.99
N PHE A 302 5.34 -21.43 7.26
CA PHE A 302 6.73 -21.86 7.34
C PHE A 302 7.67 -20.72 6.96
N GLN A 303 7.41 -20.05 5.83
CA GLN A 303 8.17 -18.87 5.40
C GLN A 303 8.10 -17.74 6.46
N ALA A 304 6.93 -17.45 7.02
CA ALA A 304 6.79 -16.42 8.06
C ALA A 304 7.65 -16.75 9.29
N LYS A 305 7.70 -18.01 9.72
CA LYS A 305 8.59 -18.44 10.82
C LYS A 305 10.07 -18.28 10.48
N LEU A 306 10.50 -18.60 9.25
CA LEU A 306 11.86 -18.30 8.80
C LEU A 306 12.16 -16.79 8.77
N MET A 307 11.20 -15.96 8.38
CA MET A 307 11.36 -14.50 8.41
C MET A 307 11.43 -13.95 9.84
N LYS A 308 10.68 -14.53 10.79
CA LYS A 308 10.81 -14.24 12.22
C LYS A 308 12.21 -14.60 12.72
N VAL A 309 12.76 -15.76 12.33
CA VAL A 309 14.15 -16.15 12.64
C VAL A 309 15.14 -15.10 12.13
N ARG A 310 15.01 -14.64 10.88
CA ARG A 310 15.85 -13.56 10.35
C ARG A 310 15.78 -12.27 11.18
N CYS A 311 14.60 -11.90 11.67
CA CYS A 311 14.45 -10.77 12.59
C CYS A 311 15.26 -10.99 13.89
N LEU A 312 15.19 -12.18 14.48
CA LEU A 312 15.94 -12.54 15.69
C LEU A 312 17.46 -12.53 15.45
N LEU A 313 17.92 -12.99 14.29
CA LEU A 313 19.34 -12.95 13.91
C LEU A 313 19.87 -11.53 13.81
N HIS A 314 19.06 -10.60 13.29
CA HIS A 314 19.41 -9.17 13.29
C HIS A 314 19.45 -8.56 14.70
N GLU A 315 18.64 -9.07 15.62
CA GLU A 315 18.69 -8.71 17.05
C GLU A 315 19.83 -9.41 17.81
N SER A 316 20.65 -10.23 17.12
CA SER A 316 21.68 -11.10 17.73
C SER A 316 21.15 -12.07 18.78
N ASN A 317 19.86 -12.37 18.75
CA ASN A 317 19.21 -13.32 19.66
C ASN A 317 19.32 -14.75 19.10
N PHE A 318 20.55 -15.26 19.07
CA PHE A 318 20.87 -16.55 18.44
C PHE A 318 20.26 -17.76 19.16
N ASP A 319 20.04 -17.67 20.48
CA ASP A 319 19.40 -18.74 21.26
C ASP A 319 17.95 -18.94 20.86
N GLN A 320 17.19 -17.84 20.76
CA GLN A 320 15.81 -17.91 20.32
C GLN A 320 15.73 -18.27 18.83
N ALA A 321 16.61 -17.73 17.99
CA ALA A 321 16.67 -18.09 16.57
C ALA A 321 16.86 -19.60 16.36
N LEU A 322 17.79 -20.21 17.09
CA LEU A 322 18.03 -21.65 17.04
C LEU A 322 16.80 -22.45 17.51
N LYS A 323 16.21 -22.08 18.64
CA LYS A 323 15.01 -22.74 19.16
C LYS A 323 13.85 -22.73 18.15
N GLU A 324 13.65 -21.61 17.46
CA GLU A 324 12.59 -21.47 16.45
C GLU A 324 12.88 -22.32 15.20
N LEU A 325 14.16 -22.47 14.81
CA LEU A 325 14.60 -23.34 13.72
C LEU A 325 14.45 -24.83 14.05
N ASP A 326 14.79 -25.24 15.27
CA ASP A 326 14.61 -26.62 15.75
C ASP A 326 13.12 -26.97 15.78
N ALA A 327 12.26 -26.02 16.22
CA ALA A 327 10.81 -26.20 16.21
C ALA A 327 10.23 -26.36 14.79
N LEU A 328 10.95 -25.96 13.73
CA LEU A 328 10.52 -26.21 12.36
C LEU A 328 10.80 -27.65 11.91
N ASP A 329 11.69 -28.42 12.54
CA ASP A 329 12.03 -29.80 12.09
C ASP A 329 10.80 -30.72 12.06
N THR A 330 9.91 -30.58 13.03
CA THR A 330 8.65 -31.32 13.07
C THR A 330 7.68 -30.89 11.97
N GLU A 331 7.84 -29.68 11.42
CA GLU A 331 6.98 -29.11 10.39
C GLU A 331 7.51 -29.34 8.97
N VAL A 332 8.81 -29.61 8.78
CA VAL A 332 9.44 -29.82 7.46
C VAL A 332 8.72 -30.91 6.65
N TYR A 333 8.27 -31.98 7.30
CA TYR A 333 7.57 -33.09 6.65
C TYR A 333 6.12 -32.78 6.27
N THR A 334 5.56 -31.68 6.77
CA THR A 334 4.18 -31.25 6.50
C THR A 334 4.09 -30.22 5.37
N VAL A 335 5.23 -29.63 4.97
CA VAL A 335 5.31 -28.73 3.83
C VAL A 335 5.28 -29.57 2.55
N ASP A 336 4.23 -29.37 1.74
CA ASP A 336 3.98 -30.06 0.47
C ASP A 336 5.26 -30.08 -0.41
N PRO A 337 5.62 -31.24 -1.02
CA PRO A 337 6.68 -31.33 -2.02
C PRO A 337 6.64 -30.25 -3.12
N ASN A 338 5.49 -29.65 -3.41
CA ASN A 338 5.37 -28.52 -4.36
C ASN A 338 6.11 -27.24 -3.92
N TYR A 339 6.49 -27.10 -2.65
CA TYR A 339 7.39 -26.03 -2.17
C TYR A 339 8.88 -26.40 -2.25
N ARG A 340 9.20 -27.61 -2.75
CA ARG A 340 10.57 -28.12 -2.98
C ARG A 340 11.07 -27.83 -4.39
N ASN A 341 10.73 -26.67 -4.94
CA ASN A 341 11.06 -26.21 -6.30
C ASN A 341 10.05 -26.67 -7.38
N ASP A 342 9.10 -25.80 -7.73
CA ASP A 342 8.62 -25.70 -9.11
C ASP A 342 7.94 -24.34 -9.35
N LYS A 343 8.60 -23.48 -10.15
CA LYS A 343 8.06 -22.38 -10.97
C LYS A 343 7.20 -21.27 -10.31
N SER A 344 7.01 -21.27 -8.99
CA SER A 344 6.19 -20.28 -8.28
C SER A 344 6.98 -19.15 -7.60
N GLY A 345 8.30 -19.13 -7.73
CA GLY A 345 9.15 -18.04 -7.21
C GLY A 345 9.41 -18.08 -5.70
N TYR A 346 9.12 -19.19 -5.02
CA TYR A 346 9.62 -19.43 -3.67
C TYR A 346 11.01 -20.08 -3.74
N ASP A 347 12.00 -19.49 -3.08
CA ASP A 347 13.27 -20.16 -2.78
C ASP A 347 12.97 -21.46 -2.01
N ASP A 348 13.75 -22.52 -2.21
CA ASP A 348 13.59 -23.78 -1.49
C ASP A 348 13.59 -23.51 0.02
N LEU A 349 12.41 -23.60 0.65
CA LEU A 349 12.22 -23.25 2.05
C LEU A 349 13.01 -24.18 2.97
N ILE A 350 13.26 -25.42 2.54
CA ILE A 350 14.06 -26.39 3.29
C ILE A 350 15.54 -25.99 3.19
N GLU A 351 16.01 -25.65 2.00
CA GLU A 351 17.37 -25.14 1.81
C GLU A 351 17.60 -23.82 2.58
N ASP A 352 16.62 -22.91 2.56
CA ASP A 352 16.65 -21.66 3.30
C ASP A 352 16.76 -21.90 4.81
N LYS A 353 15.95 -22.84 5.34
CA LYS A 353 16.07 -23.28 6.73
C LYS A 353 17.47 -23.80 7.03
N LYS A 354 18.03 -24.70 6.20
CA LYS A 354 19.38 -25.27 6.39
C LYS A 354 20.45 -24.17 6.43
N LYS A 355 20.37 -23.19 5.52
CA LYS A 355 21.27 -22.03 5.48
C LYS A 355 21.18 -21.19 6.75
N LEU A 356 19.97 -20.89 7.21
CA LEU A 356 19.76 -20.14 8.45
C LEU A 356 20.26 -20.91 9.68
N LEU A 357 20.05 -22.23 9.73
CA LEU A 357 20.55 -23.08 10.80
C LEU A 357 22.08 -23.09 10.84
N GLN A 358 22.73 -23.34 9.69
CA GLN A 358 24.18 -23.30 9.57
C GLN A 358 24.74 -21.94 10.03
N TYR A 359 24.15 -20.84 9.56
CA TYR A 359 24.55 -19.50 9.96
C TYR A 359 24.43 -19.30 11.49
N THR A 360 23.31 -19.72 12.07
CA THR A 360 23.04 -19.57 13.51
C THR A 360 24.01 -20.40 14.37
N LEU A 361 24.26 -21.66 13.99
CA LEU A 361 25.21 -22.53 14.67
C LEU A 361 26.64 -21.98 14.61
N ARG A 362 27.08 -21.50 13.45
CA ARG A 362 28.40 -20.83 13.31
C ARG A 362 28.51 -19.59 14.19
N ARG A 363 27.46 -18.77 14.28
CA ARG A 363 27.43 -17.60 15.19
C ARG A 363 27.50 -17.99 16.66
N LYS A 364 27.05 -19.20 17.01
CA LYS A 364 27.16 -19.78 18.36
C LYS A 364 28.46 -20.57 18.59
N GLY A 365 29.35 -20.67 17.60
CA GLY A 365 30.61 -21.42 17.69
C GLY A 365 30.48 -22.93 17.54
N ARG A 366 29.32 -23.44 17.09
CA ARG A 366 29.06 -24.88 16.85
C ARG A 366 29.40 -25.22 15.39
N TYR A 367 30.68 -25.19 15.05
CA TYR A 367 31.13 -25.32 13.65
C TYR A 367 30.96 -26.73 13.08
N GLU A 368 31.27 -27.78 13.86
CA GLU A 368 31.13 -29.17 13.42
C GLU A 368 29.69 -29.48 13.00
N GLU A 369 28.73 -29.19 13.87
CA GLU A 369 27.30 -29.36 13.57
C GLU A 369 26.83 -28.50 12.39
N ALA A 370 27.46 -27.35 12.14
CA ALA A 370 27.10 -26.48 11.04
C ALA A 370 27.62 -27.00 9.69
N ASP A 371 28.74 -27.72 9.70
CA ASP A 371 29.31 -28.34 8.50
C ASP A 371 28.55 -29.63 8.16
N ASP A 372 28.07 -30.37 9.16
CA ASP A 372 27.27 -31.59 9.00
C ASP A 372 25.90 -31.37 8.30
N ILE A 373 25.36 -30.14 8.28
CA ILE A 373 24.00 -29.86 7.73
C ILE A 373 23.86 -30.16 6.23
N PHE A 374 24.94 -29.98 5.48
CA PHE A 374 24.95 -30.17 4.02
C PHE A 374 25.74 -31.41 3.59
N ASP A 375 26.39 -32.10 4.52
CA ASP A 375 27.05 -33.37 4.24
C ASP A 375 25.99 -34.48 4.16
N GLU A 376 25.52 -34.76 2.95
CA GLU A 376 24.60 -35.87 2.61
C GLU A 376 25.27 -37.24 2.72
N LYS A 377 25.95 -37.53 3.83
CA LYS A 377 26.53 -38.86 4.10
C LYS A 377 25.71 -39.74 5.04
N ASN A 378 24.48 -39.35 5.38
CA ASN A 378 23.52 -40.20 6.10
C ASN A 378 22.19 -40.31 5.38
#